data_AF-A0A497DYX6-F1
#
_entry.id   AF-A0A497DYX6-F1
#
_cell.length_a   1.000
_cell.length_b   1.000
_cell.length_c   1.000
_cell.angle_alpha   90.00
_cell.angle_beta   90.00
_cell.angle_gamma   90.00
#
_symmetry.space_group_name_H-M   'P 1'
#
loop_
_entity.id
_entity.type
_entity.pdbx_description
1 polymer ?
#
loop_
_entity_poly.entity_id
_entity_poly.type
_entity_poly.pdbx_seq_one_letter_code
_entity_poly.pdbx_strand_id
1 'polypeptide(L)'
;MKIEIFSPERTQSLWEHTVKYNLTDSGVHPLSLRELLTPAEMDELLALELGYSQTNGSLELRQAIAGLYPGSSPDNILVTNGTAEANPLINNLQFLNEWLASYLELFPLPPPQAEGMAFIKYHFSMNSTEFITRLSETKSVFLAPGDCFSLDGFFRHGLGADPAFLQPGLQLFGEWLKENILT
;
A
#
# COMPACT_ATOMS: atom_id res chain seq x y z
N MET A 1 16.19 11.45 -10.10
CA MET A 1 14.75 11.76 -10.21
C MET A 1 14.55 13.23 -9.84
N LYS A 2 13.86 14.01 -10.66
CA LYS A 2 13.48 15.39 -10.33
C LYS A 2 12.04 15.36 -9.83
N ILE A 3 11.83 15.49 -8.53
CA ILE A 3 10.49 15.57 -7.95
C ILE A 3 9.93 16.94 -8.32
N GLU A 4 8.80 16.96 -9.05
CA GLU A 4 8.15 18.22 -9.39
C GLU A 4 7.50 18.84 -8.17
N ILE A 5 7.47 20.16 -8.12
CA ILE A 5 6.81 20.88 -7.03
C ILE A 5 5.31 20.76 -7.22
N PHE A 6 4.63 20.19 -6.23
CA PHE A 6 3.18 20.22 -6.16
C PHE A 6 2.71 21.65 -5.84
N SER A 7 2.44 22.40 -6.90
CA SER A 7 2.24 23.85 -6.86
C SER A 7 1.11 24.30 -5.90
N PRO A 8 -0.03 23.58 -5.80
CA PRO A 8 -1.07 23.91 -4.82
C PRO A 8 -0.56 23.84 -3.38
N GLU A 9 0.08 22.74 -2.98
CA GLU A 9 0.59 22.54 -1.62
C GLU A 9 1.73 23.49 -1.29
N ARG A 10 2.59 23.81 -2.26
CA ARG A 10 3.62 24.84 -2.08
C ARG A 10 3.01 26.22 -1.82
N THR A 11 1.96 26.56 -2.56
CA THR A 11 1.26 27.85 -2.39
C THR A 11 0.57 27.90 -1.03
N GLN A 12 -0.14 26.84 -0.65
CA GLN A 12 -0.78 26.72 0.65
C GLN A 12 0.25 26.86 1.79
N SER A 13 1.37 26.12 1.72
CA SER A 13 2.44 26.19 2.74
C SER A 13 2.99 27.60 2.98
N LEU A 14 3.03 28.45 1.93
CA LEU A 14 3.52 29.83 2.05
C LEU A 14 2.51 30.77 2.71
N TRP A 15 1.22 30.53 2.52
CA TRP A 15 0.16 31.50 2.85
C TRP A 15 -0.76 31.07 4.00
N GLU A 16 -0.96 29.76 4.21
CA GLU A 16 -1.98 29.19 5.10
C GLU A 16 -1.95 29.74 6.54
N HIS A 17 -0.75 29.97 7.07
CA HIS A 17 -0.55 30.49 8.42
C HIS A 17 -0.04 31.95 8.47
N THR A 18 0.10 32.61 7.31
CA THR A 18 0.63 33.99 7.24
C THR A 18 -0.44 35.02 6.93
N VAL A 19 -1.57 34.61 6.35
CA VAL A 19 -2.70 35.49 6.06
C VAL A 19 -3.73 35.51 7.20
N LYS A 20 -4.41 36.63 7.39
CA LYS A 20 -5.44 36.78 8.44
C LYS A 20 -6.74 36.03 8.14
N TYR A 21 -7.11 35.97 6.85
CA TYR A 21 -8.34 35.33 6.39
C TYR A 21 -7.98 34.33 5.31
N ASN A 22 -7.92 33.04 5.68
CA ASN A 22 -7.72 31.96 4.74
C ASN A 22 -9.10 31.40 4.33
N LEU A 23 -9.43 31.53 3.04
CA LEU A 23 -10.70 31.05 2.45
C LEU A 23 -10.50 29.89 1.46
N THR A 24 -9.33 29.26 1.48
CA THR A 24 -8.99 28.17 0.55
C THR A 24 -9.30 26.80 1.11
N ASP A 25 -9.59 26.69 2.41
CA ASP A 25 -9.87 25.41 3.03
C ASP A 25 -11.15 24.79 2.45
N SER A 26 -11.05 23.53 2.06
CA SER A 26 -12.14 22.73 1.47
C SER A 26 -12.68 21.69 2.45
N GLY A 27 -12.04 21.56 3.62
CA GLY A 27 -12.47 20.69 4.69
C GLY A 27 -13.61 21.26 5.54
N VAL A 28 -13.93 20.53 6.59
CA VAL A 28 -14.78 21.00 7.69
C VAL A 28 -13.91 21.65 8.76
N HIS A 29 -14.46 22.62 9.50
CA HIS A 29 -13.73 23.23 10.62
C HIS A 29 -13.27 22.13 11.60
N PRO A 30 -11.96 22.02 11.90
CA PRO A 30 -11.44 20.94 12.72
C PRO A 30 -11.97 21.06 14.15
N LEU A 31 -12.38 19.93 14.72
CA LEU A 31 -12.72 19.84 16.13
C LEU A 31 -11.45 19.63 16.96
N SER A 32 -11.38 20.28 18.11
CA SER A 32 -10.43 19.90 19.16
C SER A 32 -10.83 18.57 19.78
N LEU A 33 -9.87 17.87 20.39
CA LEU A 33 -10.16 16.63 21.11
C LEU A 33 -11.20 16.82 22.23
N ARG A 34 -11.29 18.01 22.83
CA ARG A 34 -12.29 18.33 23.87
C ARG A 34 -13.71 18.50 23.32
N GLU A 35 -13.83 18.87 22.06
CA GLU A 35 -15.13 18.96 21.38
C GLU A 35 -15.59 17.59 20.88
N LEU A 36 -14.65 16.70 20.59
CA LEU A 36 -14.93 15.36 20.07
C LEU A 36 -15.18 14.32 21.17
N LEU A 37 -14.44 14.37 22.28
CA LEU A 37 -14.42 13.33 23.31
C LEU A 37 -15.11 13.78 24.60
N THR A 38 -15.74 12.83 25.29
CA THR A 38 -16.18 13.00 26.67
C THR A 38 -14.99 13.06 27.63
N PRO A 39 -15.17 13.56 28.88
CA PRO A 39 -14.08 13.58 29.86
C PRO A 39 -13.49 12.19 30.17
N ALA A 40 -14.33 11.15 30.19
CA ALA A 40 -13.85 9.77 30.44
C ALA A 40 -13.00 9.24 29.27
N GLU A 41 -13.45 9.43 28.03
CA GLU A 41 -12.69 9.03 26.83
C GLU A 41 -11.37 9.81 26.70
N MET A 42 -11.34 11.07 27.14
CA MET A 42 -10.11 11.86 27.19
C MET A 42 -9.10 11.26 28.18
N ASP A 43 -9.56 10.86 29.37
CA ASP A 43 -8.70 10.23 30.37
C ASP A 43 -8.15 8.88 29.87
N GLU A 44 -8.98 8.10 29.17
CA GLU A 44 -8.55 6.86 28.49
C GLU A 44 -7.49 7.15 27.42
N LEU A 45 -7.71 8.15 26.55
CA LEU A 45 -6.75 8.55 25.51
C LEU A 45 -5.40 8.96 26.12
N LEU A 46 -5.42 9.70 27.23
CA LEU A 46 -4.21 10.14 27.92
C LEU A 46 -3.47 9.01 28.65
N ALA A 47 -4.15 7.91 28.94
CA ALA A 47 -3.57 6.73 29.56
C ALA A 47 -3.02 5.70 28.56
N LEU A 48 -3.26 5.89 27.26
CA LEU A 48 -2.78 4.97 26.22
C LEU A 48 -1.25 4.95 26.13
N GLU A 49 -0.69 3.74 26.08
CA GLU A 49 0.72 3.52 25.75
C GLU A 49 0.92 3.64 24.23
N LEU A 50 1.87 4.47 23.81
CA LEU A 50 2.15 4.72 22.40
C LEU A 50 3.03 3.61 21.80
N GLY A 51 2.41 2.47 21.50
CA GLY A 51 3.01 1.33 20.82
C GLY A 51 2.58 1.20 19.35
N TYR A 52 3.03 0.12 18.70
CA TYR A 52 2.53 -0.25 17.37
C TYR A 52 1.07 -0.68 17.45
N SER A 53 0.22 -0.09 16.61
CA SER A 53 -1.15 -0.54 16.44
C SER A 53 -1.22 -1.85 15.65
N GLN A 54 -2.40 -2.47 15.63
CA GLN A 54 -2.70 -3.52 14.66
C GLN A 54 -2.48 -2.99 13.24
N THR A 55 -1.70 -3.72 12.46
CA THR A 55 -1.21 -3.39 11.12
C THR A 55 -2.32 -2.98 10.15
N ASN A 56 -3.37 -3.79 10.04
CA ASN A 56 -4.53 -3.48 9.18
C ASN A 56 -5.62 -2.61 9.83
N GLY A 57 -5.38 -2.11 11.06
CA GLY A 57 -6.37 -1.42 11.89
C GLY A 57 -7.08 -2.35 12.89
N SER A 58 -7.45 -1.80 14.05
CA SER A 58 -8.13 -2.57 15.10
C SER A 58 -9.45 -3.16 14.60
N LEU A 59 -9.85 -4.29 15.20
CA LEU A 59 -11.10 -4.94 14.82
C LEU A 59 -12.31 -4.02 15.04
N GLU A 60 -12.33 -3.29 16.15
CA GLU A 60 -13.41 -2.36 16.49
C GLU A 60 -13.54 -1.25 15.44
N LEU A 61 -12.41 -0.68 15.00
CA LEU A 61 -12.39 0.35 13.96
C LEU A 61 -12.86 -0.21 12.61
N ARG A 62 -12.35 -1.37 12.21
CA ARG A 62 -12.75 -2.01 10.95
C ARG A 62 -14.23 -2.41 10.94
N GLN A 63 -14.78 -2.83 12.07
CA GLN A 63 -16.22 -3.09 12.24
C GLN A 63 -17.05 -1.81 12.09
N ALA A 64 -16.63 -0.72 12.74
CA ALA A 64 -17.30 0.58 12.63
C ALA A 64 -17.33 1.08 11.17
N ILE A 65 -16.20 0.98 10.47
CA ILE A 65 -16.11 1.35 9.05
C ILE A 65 -16.97 0.44 8.18
N ALA A 66 -16.87 -0.89 8.34
CA ALA A 66 -17.66 -1.84 7.55
C ALA A 66 -19.18 -1.61 7.70
N GLY A 67 -19.64 -1.20 8.89
CA GLY A 67 -21.04 -0.86 9.15
C GLY A 67 -21.58 0.31 8.31
N LEU A 68 -20.71 1.15 7.75
CA LEU A 68 -21.10 2.24 6.83
C LEU A 68 -21.44 1.74 5.42
N TYR A 69 -21.03 0.51 5.07
CA TYR A 69 -21.11 -0.04 3.72
C TYR A 69 -21.87 -1.38 3.69
N PRO A 70 -23.13 -1.41 3.22
CA PRO A 70 -23.91 -2.64 3.11
C PRO A 70 -23.19 -3.72 2.30
N GLY A 71 -23.11 -4.93 2.85
CA GLY A 71 -22.42 -6.07 2.22
C GLY A 71 -20.90 -6.11 2.44
N SER A 72 -20.34 -5.15 3.18
CA SER A 72 -18.94 -5.17 3.59
C SER A 72 -18.74 -5.94 4.91
N SER A 73 -17.53 -6.43 5.11
CA SER A 73 -17.07 -7.03 6.35
C SER A 73 -15.74 -6.39 6.79
N PRO A 74 -15.34 -6.54 8.07
CA PRO A 74 -14.03 -6.07 8.52
C PRO A 74 -12.86 -6.61 7.69
N ASP A 75 -13.00 -7.77 7.06
CA ASP A 75 -11.97 -8.39 6.21
C ASP A 75 -11.80 -7.66 4.87
N ASN A 76 -12.75 -6.81 4.49
CA ASN A 76 -12.66 -5.94 3.31
C ASN A 76 -12.04 -4.57 3.63
N ILE A 77 -11.67 -4.30 4.89
CA ILE A 77 -11.18 -3.00 5.34
C ILE A 77 -9.69 -3.07 5.67
N LEU A 78 -8.92 -2.17 5.05
CA LEU A 78 -7.54 -1.84 5.42
C LEU A 78 -7.49 -0.36 5.84
N VAL A 79 -7.06 -0.10 7.07
CA VAL A 79 -6.91 1.27 7.60
C VAL A 79 -5.54 1.81 7.20
N THR A 80 -5.50 3.05 6.71
CA THR A 80 -4.28 3.78 6.30
C THR A 80 -4.17 5.11 7.03
N ASN A 81 -3.03 5.78 6.93
CA ASN A 81 -2.81 7.14 7.44
C ASN A 81 -3.49 8.21 6.57
N GLY A 82 -4.82 8.12 6.46
CA GLY A 82 -5.63 8.96 5.61
C GLY A 82 -5.61 8.52 4.14
N THR A 83 -6.32 9.27 3.30
CA THR A 83 -6.57 8.92 1.90
C THR A 83 -5.33 9.03 1.02
N ALA A 84 -4.34 9.83 1.43
CA ALA A 84 -3.11 10.05 0.66
C ALA A 84 -2.28 8.75 0.50
N GLU A 85 -2.27 7.88 1.52
CA GLU A 85 -1.67 6.54 1.42
C GLU A 85 -2.62 5.53 0.75
N ALA A 86 -3.92 5.61 1.00
CA ALA A 86 -4.88 4.66 0.42
C ALA A 86 -4.88 4.69 -1.12
N ASN A 87 -4.83 5.88 -1.73
CA ASN A 87 -4.93 6.06 -3.18
C ASN A 87 -3.87 5.29 -3.98
N PRO A 88 -2.55 5.46 -3.75
CA PRO A 88 -1.54 4.70 -4.49
C PRO A 88 -1.62 3.20 -4.22
N LEU A 89 -1.93 2.78 -2.98
CA LEU A 89 -2.04 1.37 -2.63
C LEU A 89 -3.14 0.65 -3.41
N ILE A 90 -4.34 1.24 -3.48
CA ILE A 90 -5.48 0.66 -4.21
C ILE A 90 -5.18 0.57 -5.71
N ASN A 91 -4.66 1.65 -6.29
CA ASN A 91 -4.32 1.68 -7.72
C ASN A 91 -3.27 0.62 -8.07
N ASN A 92 -2.19 0.56 -7.29
CA ASN A 92 -1.10 -0.39 -7.53
C ASN A 92 -1.53 -1.84 -7.30
N LEU A 93 -2.40 -2.09 -6.32
CA LEU A 93 -2.98 -3.41 -6.10
C LEU A 93 -3.83 -3.85 -7.30
N GLN A 94 -4.65 -2.94 -7.84
CA GLN A 94 -5.44 -3.22 -9.04
C GLN A 94 -4.52 -3.58 -10.22
N PHE A 95 -3.53 -2.76 -10.53
CA PHE A 95 -2.58 -3.02 -11.63
C PHE A 95 -1.83 -4.34 -11.44
N LEU A 96 -1.36 -4.63 -10.22
CA LEU A 96 -0.67 -5.89 -9.93
C LEU A 96 -1.59 -7.09 -10.17
N ASN A 97 -2.84 -7.04 -9.69
CA ASN A 97 -3.79 -8.14 -9.89
C ASN A 97 -4.11 -8.37 -11.37
N GLU A 98 -4.32 -7.30 -12.15
CA GLU A 98 -4.54 -7.38 -13.59
C GLU A 98 -3.34 -8.01 -14.32
N TRP A 99 -2.12 -7.64 -13.92
CA TRP A 99 -0.90 -8.21 -14.49
C TRP A 99 -0.73 -9.69 -14.11
N LEU A 100 -0.92 -10.05 -12.83
CA LEU A 100 -0.84 -11.44 -12.36
C LEU A 100 -1.85 -12.34 -13.06
N ALA A 101 -3.06 -11.83 -13.34
CA ALA A 101 -4.09 -12.56 -14.08
C ALA A 101 -3.65 -12.94 -15.52
N SER A 102 -2.65 -12.25 -16.08
CA SER A 102 -2.07 -12.60 -17.39
C SER A 102 -1.11 -13.80 -17.33
N TYR A 103 -0.73 -14.25 -16.12
CA TYR A 103 0.23 -15.34 -15.89
C TYR A 103 -0.30 -16.35 -14.84
N LEU A 104 -1.60 -16.64 -14.83
CA LEU A 104 -2.24 -17.50 -13.81
C LEU A 104 -1.60 -18.88 -13.63
N GLU A 105 -1.01 -19.45 -14.69
CA GLU A 105 -0.28 -20.72 -14.60
C GLU A 105 0.94 -20.62 -13.70
N LEU A 106 1.62 -19.47 -13.73
CA LEU A 106 2.78 -19.19 -12.90
C LEU A 106 2.40 -18.61 -11.54
N PHE A 107 1.36 -17.77 -11.47
CA PHE A 107 0.98 -17.03 -10.26
C PHE A 107 -0.49 -17.27 -9.90
N PRO A 108 -0.79 -18.13 -8.90
CA PRO A 108 -2.16 -18.31 -8.43
C PRO A 108 -2.67 -17.05 -7.71
N LEU A 109 -3.95 -16.72 -7.95
CA LEU A 109 -4.68 -15.61 -7.32
C LEU A 109 -5.71 -16.11 -6.27
N PRO A 110 -6.10 -15.27 -5.30
CA PRO A 110 -5.49 -13.98 -4.96
C PRO A 110 -4.18 -14.17 -4.17
N PRO A 111 -3.21 -13.25 -4.26
CA PRO A 111 -2.02 -13.33 -3.43
C PRO A 111 -2.39 -13.06 -1.97
N PRO A 112 -1.71 -13.70 -0.99
CA PRO A 112 -1.72 -13.23 0.40
C PRO A 112 -1.36 -11.74 0.47
N GLN A 113 -2.32 -10.92 0.90
CA GLN A 113 -2.15 -9.49 1.09
C GLN A 113 -1.72 -9.21 2.53
N ALA A 114 -0.71 -8.35 2.69
CA ALA A 114 -0.24 -7.87 3.97
C ALA A 114 0.02 -6.36 3.84
N GLU A 115 -1.00 -5.56 4.19
CA GLU A 115 -0.95 -4.09 4.09
C GLU A 115 -0.52 -3.61 2.68
N GLY A 116 0.39 -2.64 2.60
CA GLY A 116 1.01 -2.17 1.37
C GLY A 116 2.01 -3.14 0.74
N MET A 117 1.89 -4.44 0.99
CA MET A 117 2.71 -5.50 0.40
C MET A 117 1.86 -6.71 0.03
N ALA A 118 2.32 -7.46 -0.96
CA ALA A 118 1.76 -8.76 -1.33
C ALA A 118 2.88 -9.80 -1.38
N PHE A 119 2.62 -11.00 -0.87
CA PHE A 119 3.46 -12.17 -1.10
C PHE A 119 2.85 -12.99 -2.23
N ILE A 120 3.56 -13.10 -3.34
CA ILE A 120 3.07 -13.78 -4.54
C ILE A 120 3.75 -15.13 -4.61
N LYS A 121 2.94 -16.19 -4.56
CA LYS A 121 3.41 -17.55 -4.84
C LYS A 121 3.71 -17.69 -6.32
N TYR A 122 4.77 -18.40 -6.67
CA TYR A 122 5.06 -18.76 -8.05
C TYR A 122 5.22 -20.27 -8.26
N HIS A 123 4.99 -20.74 -9.48
CA HIS A 123 5.05 -22.16 -9.86
C HIS A 123 6.14 -22.45 -10.90
N PHE A 124 7.41 -22.37 -10.48
CA PHE A 124 8.57 -22.88 -11.21
C PHE A 124 9.66 -23.30 -10.22
N SER A 125 10.62 -24.13 -10.65
CA SER A 125 11.57 -24.83 -9.74
C SER A 125 12.73 -23.98 -9.23
N MET A 126 12.87 -22.73 -9.70
CA MET A 126 13.97 -21.84 -9.31
C MET A 126 13.75 -21.30 -7.90
N ASN A 127 14.81 -21.32 -7.08
CA ASN A 127 14.81 -20.69 -5.76
C ASN A 127 14.57 -19.17 -5.87
N SER A 128 13.91 -18.59 -4.89
CA SER A 128 13.47 -17.19 -4.93
C SER A 128 14.63 -16.19 -4.95
N THR A 129 15.73 -16.42 -4.21
CA THR A 129 16.92 -15.56 -4.28
C THR A 129 17.56 -15.64 -5.65
N GLU A 130 17.74 -16.84 -6.21
CA GLU A 130 18.30 -17.00 -7.56
C GLU A 130 17.44 -16.28 -8.62
N PHE A 131 16.12 -16.49 -8.58
CA PHE A 131 15.17 -15.84 -9.46
C PHE A 131 15.28 -14.31 -9.37
N ILE A 132 15.20 -13.74 -8.17
CA ILE A 132 15.24 -12.30 -7.97
C ILE A 132 16.60 -11.71 -8.37
N THR A 133 17.71 -12.38 -8.07
CA THR A 133 19.04 -11.94 -8.49
C THR A 133 19.13 -11.86 -10.02
N ARG A 134 18.70 -12.91 -10.73
CA ARG A 134 18.73 -12.91 -12.21
C ARG A 134 17.82 -11.85 -12.81
N LEU A 135 16.62 -11.67 -12.26
CA LEU A 135 15.71 -10.60 -12.70
C LEU A 135 16.33 -9.22 -12.50
N SER A 136 16.95 -8.99 -11.35
CA SER A 136 17.60 -7.72 -11.00
C SER A 136 18.79 -7.43 -11.92
N GLU A 137 19.66 -8.40 -12.16
CA GLU A 137 20.86 -8.21 -12.99
C GLU A 137 20.53 -8.01 -14.48
N THR A 138 19.52 -8.71 -14.99
CA THR A 138 19.23 -8.71 -16.44
C THR A 138 18.22 -7.65 -16.86
N LYS A 139 17.30 -7.27 -15.98
CA LYS A 139 16.22 -6.32 -16.30
C LYS A 139 16.17 -5.11 -15.36
N SER A 140 17.05 -5.03 -14.35
CA SER A 140 17.01 -3.95 -13.34
C SER A 140 15.67 -3.86 -12.58
N VAL A 141 15.00 -5.00 -12.40
CA VAL A 141 13.76 -5.12 -11.62
C VAL A 141 14.06 -5.86 -10.32
N PHE A 142 13.76 -5.23 -9.19
CA PHE A 142 14.00 -5.81 -7.87
C PHE A 142 12.69 -6.04 -7.12
N LEU A 143 12.56 -7.24 -6.56
CA LEU A 143 11.49 -7.67 -5.65
C LEU A 143 12.18 -8.33 -4.45
N ALA A 144 11.52 -8.47 -3.29
CA ALA A 144 12.17 -9.18 -2.19
C ALA A 144 12.00 -10.70 -2.37
N PRO A 145 13.09 -11.50 -2.31
CA PRO A 145 12.98 -12.95 -2.43
C PRO A 145 12.29 -13.54 -1.19
N GLY A 146 11.45 -14.56 -1.38
CA GLY A 146 10.64 -15.15 -0.32
C GLY A 146 11.44 -15.96 0.70
N ASP A 147 12.54 -16.58 0.30
CA ASP A 147 13.42 -17.35 1.20
C ASP A 147 14.07 -16.51 2.30
N CYS A 148 14.30 -15.22 2.08
CA CYS A 148 14.68 -14.24 3.11
C CYS A 148 13.64 -14.10 4.23
N PHE A 149 12.41 -14.59 3.99
CA PHE A 149 11.30 -14.67 4.94
C PHE A 149 10.93 -16.12 5.28
N SER A 150 11.77 -17.11 4.95
CA SER A 150 11.47 -18.55 5.08
C SER A 150 10.28 -19.02 4.22
N LEU A 151 10.02 -18.35 3.10
CA LEU A 151 8.93 -18.61 2.16
C LEU A 151 9.47 -18.79 0.73
N ASP A 152 10.40 -19.74 0.52
CA ASP A 152 10.84 -20.05 -0.85
C ASP A 152 9.64 -20.48 -1.73
N GLY A 153 9.69 -20.20 -3.04
CA GLY A 153 8.53 -20.30 -3.91
C GLY A 153 7.58 -19.08 -3.84
N PHE A 154 7.98 -18.03 -3.12
CA PHE A 154 7.30 -16.73 -3.10
C PHE A 154 8.26 -15.59 -3.42
N PHE A 155 7.71 -14.45 -3.82
CA PHE A 155 8.39 -13.15 -3.78
C PHE A 155 7.47 -12.11 -3.15
N ARG A 156 8.05 -11.08 -2.54
CA ARG A 156 7.31 -9.96 -1.94
C ARG A 156 7.34 -8.75 -2.87
N HIS A 157 6.17 -8.25 -3.20
CA HIS A 157 5.97 -7.03 -3.97
C HIS A 157 5.44 -5.91 -3.07
N GLY A 158 6.07 -4.73 -3.10
CA GLY A 158 5.59 -3.54 -2.40
C GLY A 158 4.56 -2.78 -3.24
N LEU A 159 3.43 -2.41 -2.66
CA LEU A 159 2.35 -1.67 -3.30
C LEU A 159 2.50 -0.15 -3.16
N GLY A 160 3.45 0.33 -2.36
CA GLY A 160 3.71 1.77 -2.17
C GLY A 160 4.62 2.41 -3.22
N ALA A 161 5.00 1.69 -4.29
CA ALA A 161 5.86 2.23 -5.33
C ALA A 161 5.14 3.35 -6.12
N ASP A 162 5.89 4.29 -6.67
CA ASP A 162 5.35 5.28 -7.60
C ASP A 162 4.77 4.55 -8.84
N PRO A 163 3.49 4.78 -9.19
CA PRO A 163 2.85 4.15 -10.35
C PRO A 163 3.65 4.30 -11.66
N ALA A 164 4.43 5.38 -11.81
CA ALA A 164 5.30 5.61 -12.97
C ALA A 164 6.41 4.55 -13.12
N PHE A 165 6.79 3.86 -12.03
CA PHE A 165 7.79 2.78 -12.05
C PHE A 165 7.15 1.40 -12.05
N LEU A 166 5.95 1.25 -11.49
CA LEU A 166 5.27 -0.04 -11.38
C LEU A 166 5.06 -0.68 -12.75
N GLN A 167 4.41 0.04 -13.68
CA GLN A 167 4.03 -0.52 -14.98
C GLN A 167 5.26 -0.90 -15.85
N PRO A 168 6.29 -0.04 -16.02
CA PRO A 168 7.51 -0.45 -16.72
C PRO A 168 8.23 -1.62 -16.06
N GLY A 169 8.27 -1.66 -14.72
CA GLY A 169 8.88 -2.75 -13.97
C GLY A 169 8.18 -4.10 -14.22
N LEU A 170 6.84 -4.12 -14.16
CA LEU A 170 6.04 -5.32 -14.46
C LEU A 170 6.15 -5.75 -15.93
N GLN A 171 6.31 -4.81 -16.87
CA GLN A 171 6.56 -5.13 -18.27
C GLN A 171 7.89 -5.88 -18.43
N LEU A 172 8.98 -5.33 -17.88
CA LEU A 172 10.31 -5.93 -17.92
C LEU A 172 10.35 -7.30 -17.23
N PHE A 173 9.61 -7.45 -16.12
CA PHE A 173 9.44 -8.74 -15.46
C PHE A 173 8.69 -9.75 -16.36
N GLY A 174 7.62 -9.33 -17.02
CA GLY A 174 6.90 -10.16 -17.99
C GLY A 174 7.77 -10.62 -19.17
N GLU A 175 8.65 -9.76 -19.68
CA GLU A 175 9.65 -10.12 -20.69
C GLU A 175 10.63 -11.17 -20.17
N TRP A 176 11.13 -11.00 -18.95
CA TRP A 176 12.03 -11.97 -18.32
C TRP A 176 11.39 -13.35 -18.18
N LEU A 177 10.11 -13.42 -17.76
CA LEU A 177 9.37 -14.67 -17.64
C LEU A 177 9.26 -15.39 -18.98
N LYS A 178 8.97 -14.66 -20.07
CA LYS A 178 8.90 -15.22 -21.42
C LYS A 178 10.23 -15.77 -21.91
N GLU A 179 11.34 -15.11 -21.56
CA GLU A 179 12.69 -15.52 -21.97
C GLU A 179 13.22 -16.72 -21.18
N ASN A 180 12.87 -16.83 -19.88
CA ASN A 180 13.56 -17.72 -18.95
C ASN A 180 12.70 -18.84 -18.35
N ILE A 181 11.36 -18.70 -18.38
CA ILE A 181 10.44 -19.62 -17.69
C ILE A 181 9.42 -20.24 -18.65
N LEU A 182 8.86 -19.46 -19.57
CA LEU A 182 7.81 -19.90 -20.50
C LEU A 182 8.35 -20.42 -21.84
N THR A 183 9.64 -20.71 -21.93
CA THR A 183 10.34 -21.22 -23.12
C THR A 183 10.24 -22.72 -23.29
#